data_AF-A0A814FWN0-F1
#
_entry.id   AF-A0A814FWN0-F1
#
_cell.length_a   1.000
_cell.length_b   1.000
_cell.length_c   1.000
_cell.angle_alpha   90.00
_cell.angle_beta   90.00
_cell.angle_gamma   90.00
#
_symmetry.space_group_name_H-M   'P 1'
#
loop_
_entity.id
_entity.type
_entity.pdbx_description
1 polymer ?
#
loop_
_entity_poly.entity_id
_entity_poly.type
_entity_poly.pdbx_seq_one_letter_code
_entity_poly.pdbx_strand_id
1 'polypeptide(L)'
;MHLILTCLFLLFVTPVIQGWQWQKWTGTFSTDVSPCNRNVCCCLSENIVLTWSPGTLHAALKFAGQCGSLTSLAVTTPYPAGLTTSLSIGPGQPTQLTLSSDSLTIIGTSPINPVCNGRARRISWLPCFYRQK
;
A
#
# COMPACT_ATOMS: atom_id res chain seq x y z
N MET A 1 20.40 15.88 63.17
CA MET A 1 20.97 16.81 62.16
C MET A 1 21.40 15.96 60.98
N HIS A 2 20.54 15.88 59.95
CA HIS A 2 20.68 16.56 58.66
C HIS A 2 21.59 15.76 57.71
N LEU A 3 20.96 15.03 56.77
CA LEU A 3 20.79 15.42 55.35
C LEU A 3 22.12 15.19 54.59
N ILE A 4 22.23 14.50 53.47
CA ILE A 4 21.41 14.62 52.25
C ILE A 4 21.44 13.29 51.49
N LEU A 5 20.22 12.80 51.21
CA LEU A 5 19.87 11.76 50.27
C LEU A 5 19.66 12.40 48.89
N THR A 6 20.59 12.28 47.96
CA THR A 6 20.34 12.58 46.53
C THR A 6 21.28 11.77 45.63
N CYS A 7 20.89 10.53 45.36
CA CYS A 7 21.29 9.84 44.12
C CYS A 7 20.03 9.69 43.26
N LEU A 8 19.54 10.83 42.76
CA LEU A 8 18.41 10.90 41.84
C LEU A 8 18.94 11.29 40.46
N PHE A 9 19.46 10.31 39.73
CA PHE A 9 19.69 10.41 38.29
C PHE A 9 19.28 9.10 37.62
N LEU A 10 17.99 8.76 37.75
CA LEU A 10 17.33 7.89 36.80
C LEU A 10 16.97 8.72 35.56
N LEU A 11 17.98 9.06 34.77
CA LEU A 11 17.75 9.38 33.36
C LEU A 11 17.39 8.06 32.68
N PHE A 12 16.10 7.74 32.69
CA PHE A 12 15.51 6.82 31.74
C PHE A 12 15.75 7.41 30.35
N VAL A 13 16.90 7.08 29.75
CA VAL A 13 17.05 7.07 28.31
C VAL A 13 16.08 6.00 27.84
N THR A 14 14.83 6.39 27.61
CA THR A 14 13.92 5.57 26.84
C THR A 14 14.61 5.40 25.50
N PRO A 15 14.98 4.17 25.08
CA PRO A 15 15.18 3.99 23.66
C PRO A 15 13.84 4.38 23.06
N VAL A 16 13.82 5.48 22.31
CA VAL A 16 12.80 5.68 21.29
C VAL A 16 12.99 4.47 20.39
N ILE A 17 12.28 3.39 20.70
CA ILE A 17 12.03 2.30 19.77
C ILE A 17 11.16 2.97 18.72
N GLN A 18 11.82 3.74 17.85
CA GLN A 18 11.27 4.27 16.63
C GLN A 18 10.97 3.01 15.86
N GLY A 19 9.76 2.48 16.08
CA GLY A 19 9.28 1.28 15.47
C GLY A 19 9.53 1.48 13.99
N TRP A 20 10.43 0.67 13.44
CA TRP A 20 10.52 0.49 12.01
C TRP A 20 9.21 -0.18 11.60
N GLN A 21 8.12 0.60 11.57
CA GLN A 21 6.93 0.24 10.85
C GLN A 21 7.28 0.39 9.38
N TRP A 22 8.02 -0.60 8.87
CA TRP A 22 8.09 -0.85 7.45
C TRP A 22 6.66 -0.91 6.96
N GLN A 23 6.21 0.12 6.24
CA GLN A 23 4.91 0.10 5.59
C GLN A 23 5.01 -0.99 4.53
N LYS A 24 4.40 -2.14 4.80
CA LYS A 24 4.58 -3.33 3.98
C LYS A 24 3.63 -3.26 2.82
N TRP A 25 4.00 -2.58 1.73
CA TRP A 25 3.19 -2.59 0.51
C TRP A 25 3.07 -4.00 -0.08
N THR A 26 4.11 -4.82 0.06
CA THR A 26 4.20 -6.17 -0.52
C THR A 26 3.14 -7.13 0.00
N GLY A 27 2.38 -7.77 -0.89
CA GLY A 27 1.36 -8.77 -0.56
C GLY A 27 0.30 -8.91 -1.65
N THR A 28 -0.72 -9.72 -1.37
CA THR A 28 -1.88 -9.89 -2.24
C THR A 28 -3.10 -9.22 -1.61
N PHE A 29 -3.83 -8.45 -2.41
CA PHE A 29 -5.03 -7.74 -1.98
C PHE A 29 -6.22 -8.13 -2.85
N SER A 30 -7.31 -8.61 -2.23
CA SER A 30 -8.58 -8.86 -2.90
C SER A 30 -9.34 -7.55 -3.09
N THR A 31 -9.91 -7.35 -4.27
CA THR A 31 -10.67 -6.15 -4.65
C THR A 31 -12.17 -6.27 -4.38
N ASP A 32 -12.59 -7.35 -3.72
CA ASP A 32 -14.01 -7.69 -3.46
C ASP A 32 -14.68 -6.77 -2.43
N VAL A 33 -14.00 -5.74 -1.95
CA VAL A 33 -14.40 -4.99 -0.76
C VAL A 33 -15.17 -3.71 -1.10
N SER A 34 -15.11 -3.15 -2.31
CA SER A 34 -15.90 -1.94 -2.66
C SER A 34 -16.27 -1.81 -4.13
N PRO A 35 -17.45 -1.25 -4.41
CA PRO A 35 -17.92 -1.09 -5.78
C PRO A 35 -17.20 0.07 -6.48
N CYS A 36 -16.26 -0.27 -7.35
CA CYS A 36 -15.99 0.56 -8.51
C CYS A 36 -17.07 0.26 -9.57
N ASN A 37 -17.64 1.29 -10.19
CA ASN A 37 -18.71 1.11 -11.17
C ASN A 37 -18.14 0.65 -12.52
N ARG A 38 -18.18 -0.67 -12.77
CA ARG A 38 -17.69 -1.30 -14.01
C ARG A 38 -18.41 -0.84 -15.28
N ASN A 39 -19.61 -0.28 -15.17
CA ASN A 39 -20.35 0.28 -16.31
C ASN A 39 -19.81 1.65 -16.74
N VAL A 40 -19.00 2.31 -15.90
CA VAL A 40 -18.45 3.64 -16.17
C VAL A 40 -16.92 3.62 -16.20
N CYS A 41 -16.29 2.69 -15.49
CA CYS A 41 -14.86 2.72 -15.17
C CYS A 41 -14.14 1.42 -15.51
N CYS A 42 -12.82 1.53 -15.65
CA CYS A 42 -11.90 0.41 -15.58
C CYS A 42 -11.60 0.05 -14.14
N CYS A 43 -12.37 -0.91 -13.63
CA CYS A 43 -12.26 -1.30 -12.24
C CYS A 43 -11.27 -2.44 -12.07
N LEU A 44 -10.53 -2.39 -10.97
CA LEU A 44 -9.84 -3.56 -10.46
C LEU A 44 -10.84 -4.72 -10.28
N SER A 45 -10.52 -5.89 -10.81
CA SER A 45 -11.48 -6.99 -10.95
C SER A 45 -11.09 -8.30 -10.29
N GLU A 46 -9.83 -8.44 -9.87
CA GLU A 46 -9.31 -9.60 -9.16
C GLU A 46 -8.31 -9.17 -8.07
N ASN A 47 -7.42 -10.08 -7.68
CA ASN A 47 -6.36 -9.81 -6.74
C ASN A 47 -5.28 -8.89 -7.33
N ILE A 48 -4.87 -7.91 -6.54
CA ILE A 48 -3.68 -7.10 -6.76
C ILE A 48 -2.51 -7.83 -6.12
N VAL A 49 -1.43 -8.02 -6.87
CA VAL A 49 -0.19 -8.58 -6.34
C VAL A 49 0.87 -7.49 -6.34
N LEU A 50 1.30 -7.08 -5.14
CA LEU A 50 2.38 -6.12 -4.95
C LEU A 50 3.63 -6.87 -4.53
N THR A 51 4.68 -6.79 -5.35
CA THR A 51 6.00 -7.36 -5.07
C THR A 51 7.04 -6.26 -4.98
N TRP A 52 8.10 -6.52 -4.21
CA TRP A 52 9.18 -5.56 -4.00
C TRP A 52 10.47 -6.07 -4.64
N SER A 53 11.19 -5.15 -5.27
CA SER A 53 12.61 -5.29 -5.63
C SER A 53 13.35 -4.04 -5.12
N PRO A 54 14.69 -4.04 -5.01
CA PRO A 54 15.43 -2.91 -4.45
C PRO A 54 15.01 -1.56 -5.07
N GLY A 55 14.38 -0.70 -4.26
CA GLY A 55 13.89 0.62 -4.65
C GLY A 55 12.61 0.66 -5.50
N THR A 56 12.02 -0.48 -5.88
CA THR A 56 10.87 -0.54 -6.79
C THR A 56 9.74 -1.41 -6.25
N LEU A 57 8.51 -0.95 -6.44
CA LEU A 57 7.28 -1.69 -6.20
C LEU A 57 6.71 -2.12 -7.56
N HIS A 58 6.52 -3.43 -7.72
CA HIS A 58 5.89 -4.03 -8.88
C HIS A 58 4.44 -4.38 -8.54
N ALA A 59 3.50 -3.80 -9.28
CA ALA A 59 2.08 -4.06 -9.14
C ALA A 59 1.59 -4.85 -10.34
N ALA A 60 1.15 -6.10 -10.11
CA ALA A 60 0.37 -6.86 -11.08
C ALA A 60 -1.11 -6.62 -10.79
N LEU A 61 -1.78 -5.98 -11.74
CA LEU A 61 -3.16 -5.51 -11.64
C LEU A 61 -4.00 -6.15 -12.74
N LYS A 62 -5.28 -6.39 -12.44
CA LYS A 62 -6.25 -6.88 -13.42
C LYS A 62 -7.50 -6.03 -13.41
N PHE A 63 -7.95 -5.62 -14.59
CA PHE A 63 -9.06 -4.69 -14.79
C PHE A 63 -10.18 -5.29 -15.61
N ALA A 64 -11.41 -4.88 -15.31
CA ALA A 64 -12.59 -5.17 -16.11
C ALA A 64 -13.57 -4.00 -16.03
N GLY A 65 -14.50 -3.93 -17.00
CA GLY A 65 -15.51 -2.88 -17.10
C GLY A 65 -15.43 -2.16 -18.43
N GLN A 66 -15.46 -0.83 -18.42
CA GLN A 66 -15.39 0.01 -19.63
C GLN A 66 -14.03 -0.07 -20.38
N CYS A 67 -13.06 -0.84 -19.88
CA CYS A 67 -11.86 -1.20 -20.63
C CYS A 67 -12.12 -2.20 -21.76
N GLY A 68 -13.33 -2.76 -21.81
CA GLY A 68 -13.63 -3.95 -22.61
C GLY A 68 -13.37 -5.23 -21.82
N SER A 69 -12.45 -6.07 -22.33
CA SER A 69 -12.14 -7.38 -21.74
C SER A 69 -11.28 -7.30 -20.48
N LEU A 70 -11.20 -8.42 -19.75
CA LEU A 70 -10.27 -8.59 -18.66
C LEU A 70 -8.84 -8.28 -19.13
N THR A 71 -8.25 -7.22 -18.60
CA THR A 71 -6.93 -6.74 -19.02
C THR A 71 -5.97 -6.84 -17.85
N SER A 72 -4.80 -7.41 -18.07
CA SER A 72 -3.73 -7.46 -17.07
C SER A 72 -2.71 -6.36 -17.34
N LEU A 73 -2.30 -5.65 -16.30
CA LEU A 73 -1.26 -4.62 -16.38
C LEU A 73 -0.24 -4.87 -15.28
N ALA A 74 1.03 -4.89 -15.67
CA ALA A 74 2.14 -4.83 -14.74
C ALA A 74 2.67 -3.39 -14.72
N VAL A 75 2.70 -2.76 -13.56
CA VAL A 75 3.22 -1.41 -13.38
C VAL A 75 4.37 -1.44 -12.38
N THR A 76 5.43 -0.70 -12.69
CA THR A 76 6.53 -0.42 -11.77
C THR A 76 6.46 1.01 -11.31
N THR A 77 6.56 1.22 -10.00
CA THR A 77 6.66 2.54 -9.39
C THR A 77 7.78 2.52 -8.35
N PRO A 78 8.49 3.63 -8.10
CA PRO A 78 9.42 3.70 -6.97
C PRO A 78 8.75 3.25 -5.68
N TYR A 79 9.50 2.56 -4.82
CA TYR A 79 8.95 2.12 -3.55
C TYR A 79 8.47 3.33 -2.73
N PRO A 80 7.21 3.37 -2.28
CA PRO A 80 6.68 4.56 -1.63
C PRO A 80 7.36 4.76 -0.27
N ALA A 81 7.85 5.98 -0.01
CA ALA A 81 8.37 6.36 1.31
C ALA A 81 7.27 6.54 2.38
N GLY A 82 6.00 6.44 1.98
CA GLY A 82 4.85 6.64 2.86
C GLY A 82 3.65 5.78 2.48
N LEU A 83 2.46 6.28 2.82
CA LEU A 83 1.20 5.59 2.62
C LEU A 83 0.57 5.83 1.24
N THR A 84 1.12 6.72 0.43
CA THR A 84 0.53 7.07 -0.88
C THR A 84 1.51 6.81 -2.00
N THR A 85 0.99 6.36 -3.15
CA THR A 85 1.72 6.25 -4.40
C THR A 85 0.77 6.44 -5.58
N SER A 86 1.30 6.90 -6.71
CA SER A 86 0.51 7.08 -7.92
C SER A 86 0.85 5.97 -8.90
N LEU A 87 -0.18 5.34 -9.46
CA LEU A 87 -0.07 4.33 -10.49
C LEU A 87 -0.99 4.71 -11.66
N SER A 88 -0.49 4.52 -12.88
CA SER A 88 -1.32 4.67 -14.07
C SER A 88 -1.99 3.34 -14.35
N ILE A 89 -3.31 3.28 -14.21
CA ILE A 89 -4.12 2.05 -14.27
C ILE A 89 -4.53 1.72 -15.73
N GLY A 90 -4.10 2.53 -16.68
CA GLY A 90 -4.32 2.38 -18.11
C GLY A 90 -3.98 3.67 -18.83
N PRO A 91 -4.14 3.73 -20.17
CA PRO A 91 -3.96 4.98 -20.90
C PRO A 91 -4.96 6.03 -20.39
N GLY A 92 -4.45 7.08 -19.76
CA GLY A 92 -5.23 8.25 -19.34
C GLY A 92 -6.00 8.13 -18.03
N GLN A 93 -5.81 7.07 -17.23
CA GLN A 93 -6.46 6.93 -15.91
C GLN A 93 -5.43 6.92 -14.79
N PRO A 94 -4.94 8.10 -14.35
CA PRO A 94 -4.15 8.19 -13.14
C PRO A 94 -5.00 7.72 -11.96
N THR A 95 -4.43 6.86 -11.12
CA THR A 95 -5.06 6.46 -9.87
C THR A 95 -4.04 6.57 -8.76
N GLN A 96 -4.42 7.25 -7.68
CA GLN A 96 -3.62 7.30 -6.48
C GLN A 96 -3.99 6.10 -5.61
N LEU A 97 -3.02 5.28 -5.25
CA LEU A 97 -3.17 4.22 -4.26
C LEU A 97 -2.73 4.75 -2.90
N THR A 98 -3.59 4.56 -1.90
CA THR A 98 -3.31 4.86 -0.49
C THR A 98 -3.38 3.58 0.31
N LEU A 99 -2.27 3.19 0.94
CA LEU A 99 -2.19 2.11 1.91
C LEU A 99 -2.69 2.62 3.28
N SER A 100 -3.55 1.85 3.93
CA SER A 100 -3.97 2.13 5.30
C SER A 100 -2.80 2.00 6.29
N SER A 101 -2.90 2.68 7.43
CA SER A 101 -1.85 2.66 8.47
C SER A 101 -1.58 1.26 9.04
N ASP A 102 -2.60 0.40 9.09
CA ASP A 102 -2.47 -1.02 9.47
C ASP A 102 -1.89 -1.90 8.35
N SER A 103 -1.62 -1.32 7.18
CA SER A 103 -1.19 -2.00 5.96
C SER A 103 -2.18 -3.06 5.45
N LEU A 104 -3.43 -3.11 5.90
CA LEU A 104 -4.39 -4.14 5.50
C LEU A 104 -5.27 -3.75 4.32
N THR A 105 -5.34 -2.48 3.95
CA THR A 105 -6.25 -1.98 2.92
C THR A 105 -5.51 -1.05 1.98
N ILE A 106 -5.80 -1.16 0.69
CA ILE A 106 -5.42 -0.17 -0.32
C ILE A 106 -6.68 0.50 -0.80
N ILE A 107 -6.65 1.82 -0.89
CA ILE A 107 -7.71 2.66 -1.46
C ILE A 107 -7.18 3.23 -2.77
N GLY A 108 -7.85 2.91 -3.87
CA GLY A 108 -7.60 3.53 -5.17
C GLY A 108 -8.53 4.71 -5.37
N THR A 109 -7.97 5.91 -5.54
CA THR A 109 -8.72 7.13 -5.84
C THR A 109 -8.38 7.62 -7.24
N SER A 110 -9.40 7.80 -8.07
CA SER A 110 -9.27 8.48 -9.35
C SER A 110 -9.47 9.98 -9.14
N PRO A 111 -8.47 10.83 -9.45
CA PRO A 111 -8.62 12.28 -9.36
C PRO A 111 -9.54 12.84 -10.46
N ILE A 112 -9.81 12.06 -11.52
CA ILE A 112 -10.64 12.48 -12.66
C ILE A 112 -12.10 12.09 -12.43
N ASN A 113 -12.36 10.89 -11.92
CA ASN A 113 -13.72 10.39 -11.77
C ASN A 113 -13.92 9.60 -10.45
N PRO A 114 -14.55 10.19 -9.42
CA PRO A 114 -14.67 9.55 -8.11
C PRO A 114 -15.54 8.27 -8.13
N VAL A 115 -16.37 8.05 -9.15
CA VAL A 115 -17.14 6.80 -9.30
C VAL A 115 -16.25 5.60 -9.67
N CYS A 116 -14.98 5.86 -10.03
CA CYS A 116 -13.96 4.85 -10.30
C CYS A 116 -13.11 4.53 -9.06
N ASN A 117 -13.43 5.11 -7.90
CA ASN A 117 -12.74 4.80 -6.67
C ASN A 117 -13.02 3.34 -6.25
N GLY A 118 -12.03 2.72 -5.61
CA GLY A 118 -12.14 1.34 -5.14
C GLY A 118 -11.29 1.10 -3.89
N ARG A 119 -11.50 -0.05 -3.26
CA ARG A 119 -10.62 -0.54 -2.19
C ARG A 119 -10.35 -2.02 -2.35
N ALA A 120 -9.17 -2.42 -1.93
CA ALA A 120 -8.74 -3.80 -1.86
C ALA A 120 -8.23 -4.11 -0.46
N ARG A 121 -8.53 -5.30 0.07
CA ARG A 121 -8.07 -5.77 1.38
C ARG A 121 -7.01 -6.85 1.21
N ARG A 122 -5.96 -6.76 1.99
CA ARG A 122 -4.90 -7.74 2.04
C ARG A 122 -5.45 -9.09 2.49
N ILE A 123 -5.15 -10.11 1.69
CA ILE A 123 -5.51 -11.51 1.97
C ILE A 123 -4.28 -12.36 2.24
N SER A 124 -3.09 -11.92 1.83
CA SER A 124 -1.83 -12.58 2.17
C SER A 124 -0.66 -11.61 2.20
N TRP A 125 0.31 -11.93 3.05
CA TRP A 125 1.63 -11.34 3.02
C TRP A 125 2.48 -12.15 2.06
N LEU A 126 3.18 -11.48 1.15
CA LEU A 126 4.24 -12.13 0.40
C LEU A 126 5.50 -12.13 1.27
N PRO A 127 6.24 -13.25 1.36
CA PRO A 127 7.52 -13.22 2.03
C PRO A 127 8.37 -12.17 1.34
N CYS A 128 8.90 -11.21 2.11
CA CYS A 128 9.93 -10.33 1.59
C CYS A 128 11.05 -11.25 1.09
N PHE A 129 11.32 -11.25 -0.23
CA PHE A 129 12.52 -11.88 -0.76
C PHE A 129 13.72 -11.06 -0.28
N TYR A 130 14.09 -11.25 0.98
CA TYR A 130 15.34 -10.76 1.52
C TYR A 130 16.41 -11.69 0.95
N ARG A 131 16.90 -11.37 -0.24
CA ARG A 131 18.10 -12.02 -0.78
C ARG A 131 19.27 -11.45 0.02
N GLN A 132 19.57 -12.06 1.16
CA GLN A 132 20.87 -11.87 1.80
C GLN A 132 21.92 -12.40 0.82
N LYS A 133 22.79 -11.50 0.34
CA LYS A 133 24.04 -11.83 -0.31
C LYS A 133 25.14 -11.11 0.45
#